data_AF-A0A9D6E689-F1
#
_entry.id   AF-A0A9D6E689-F1
#
_cell.length_a   1.000
_cell.length_b   1.000
_cell.length_c   1.000
_cell.angle_alpha   90.00
_cell.angle_beta   90.00
_cell.angle_gamma   90.00
#
_symmetry.space_group_name_H-M   'P 1'
#
loop_
_entity.id
_entity.type
_entity.pdbx_description
1 polymer ?
#
loop_
_entity_poly.entity_id
_entity_poly.type
_entity_poly.pdbx_seq_one_letter_code
_entity_poly.pdbx_strand_id
1 'polypeptide(L)'
;MGIEVRQTLVAAAETAGLTYVTDAVAGITRKRVGTGFAYYAPDGMLIRDRAERRRIGRLAIPPAWTDVWICPDPRGHIQATARDAKSRKQYRYHARFRALRDESKFGRMLTFSEALPRLREQVEID
;
A
#
# COMPACT_ATOMS: atom_id res chain seq x y z
N MET A 1 -7.43 -18.04 8.64
CA MET A 1 -7.44 -16.55 8.72
C MET A 1 -6.62 -15.84 7.64
N GLY A 2 -5.44 -16.33 7.22
CA GLY A 2 -4.59 -15.62 6.23
C GLY A 2 -5.06 -15.66 4.76
N ILE A 3 -5.71 -16.75 4.33
CA ILE A 3 -6.17 -16.94 2.94
C ILE A 3 -7.38 -16.02 2.64
N GLU A 4 -8.32 -15.95 3.57
CA GLU A 4 -9.56 -15.17 3.44
C GLU A 4 -9.30 -13.65 3.41
N VAL A 5 -8.34 -13.17 4.21
CA VAL A 5 -7.88 -11.77 4.17
C VAL A 5 -7.25 -11.45 2.82
N ARG A 6 -6.45 -12.36 2.25
CA ARG A 6 -5.84 -12.17 0.92
C ARG A 6 -6.91 -12.09 -0.17
N GLN A 7 -7.89 -13.00 -0.17
CA GLN A 7 -9.01 -12.98 -1.11
C GLN A 7 -9.81 -11.67 -1.04
N THR A 8 -10.05 -11.16 0.17
CA THR A 8 -10.73 -9.87 0.37
C THR A 8 -9.94 -8.71 -0.25
N LEU A 9 -8.60 -8.69 -0.10
CA LEU A 9 -7.77 -7.63 -0.66
C LEU A 9 -7.67 -7.69 -2.19
N VAL A 10 -7.66 -8.90 -2.74
CA VAL A 10 -7.71 -9.11 -4.20
C VAL A 10 -9.03 -8.56 -4.75
N ALA A 11 -10.16 -8.97 -4.19
CA ALA A 11 -11.48 -8.49 -4.61
C ALA A 11 -11.60 -6.96 -4.48
N ALA A 12 -11.09 -6.37 -3.39
CA ALA A 12 -11.10 -4.91 -3.22
C ALA A 12 -10.24 -4.17 -4.27
N ALA A 13 -9.10 -4.75 -4.67
CA ALA A 13 -8.28 -4.19 -5.73
C ALA A 13 -9.01 -4.28 -7.09
N GLU A 14 -9.60 -5.42 -7.41
CA GLU A 14 -10.35 -5.63 -8.65
C GLU A 14 -11.56 -4.71 -8.78
N THR A 15 -12.36 -4.54 -7.72
CA THR A 15 -13.48 -3.58 -7.68
C THR A 15 -12.99 -2.13 -7.89
N ALA A 16 -11.76 -1.82 -7.46
CA ALA A 16 -11.12 -0.54 -7.71
C ALA A 16 -10.57 -0.38 -9.14
N GLY A 17 -10.66 -1.40 -9.99
CA GLY A 17 -9.98 -1.47 -11.28
C GLY A 17 -8.45 -1.49 -11.16
N LEU A 18 -7.93 -2.09 -10.08
CA LEU A 18 -6.52 -2.13 -9.72
C LEU A 18 -6.00 -3.57 -9.66
N THR A 19 -4.70 -3.72 -9.87
CA THR A 19 -4.00 -5.00 -9.81
C THR A 19 -3.60 -5.32 -8.37
N TYR A 20 -3.93 -6.51 -7.88
CA TYR A 20 -3.35 -7.00 -6.64
C TYR A 20 -1.85 -7.31 -6.85
N VAL A 21 -0.97 -6.64 -6.12
CA VAL A 21 0.49 -6.75 -6.23
C VAL A 21 1.12 -6.88 -4.85
N THR A 22 2.25 -7.56 -4.77
CA THR A 22 3.07 -7.65 -3.54
C THR A 22 4.47 -7.15 -3.84
N ASP A 23 5.22 -6.79 -2.80
CA ASP A 23 6.63 -6.41 -2.94
C ASP A 23 7.59 -7.60 -3.01
N ALA A 24 7.06 -8.81 -3.23
CA ALA A 24 7.84 -10.02 -3.46
C ALA A 24 8.31 -10.16 -4.92
N VAL A 25 7.73 -9.37 -5.84
CA VAL A 25 8.16 -9.33 -7.25
C VAL A 25 9.19 -8.23 -7.46
N ALA A 26 10.01 -8.36 -8.50
CA ALA A 26 10.97 -7.32 -8.87
C ALA A 26 10.26 -5.99 -9.15
N GLY A 27 10.69 -4.94 -8.45
CA GLY A 27 10.11 -3.60 -8.56
C GLY A 27 11.13 -2.56 -8.96
N ILE A 28 10.67 -1.33 -9.09
CA ILE A 28 11.52 -0.17 -9.29
C ILE A 28 12.28 0.10 -7.98
N THR A 29 13.59 0.28 -8.10
CA THR A 29 14.46 0.64 -6.97
C THR A 29 14.92 2.09 -7.10
N ARG A 30 15.45 2.66 -6.00
CA ARG A 30 16.04 4.01 -6.02
C ARG A 30 17.46 3.99 -5.43
N LYS A 31 18.35 4.79 -6.00
CA LYS A 31 19.71 5.03 -5.50
C LYS A 31 19.92 6.53 -5.30
N ARG A 32 20.51 6.93 -4.18
CA ARG A 32 20.86 8.33 -3.91
C ARG A 32 21.93 8.78 -4.91
N VAL A 33 21.72 9.94 -5.54
CA VAL A 33 22.66 10.60 -6.46
C VAL A 33 22.65 12.10 -6.19
N GLY A 34 23.80 12.65 -5.76
CA GLY A 34 23.89 14.03 -5.31
C GLY A 34 22.82 14.36 -4.24
N THR A 35 22.00 15.36 -4.53
CA THR A 35 20.89 15.81 -3.67
C THR A 35 19.59 15.02 -3.85
N GLY A 36 19.49 14.15 -4.87
CA GLY A 36 18.25 13.46 -5.24
C GLY A 36 18.40 11.93 -5.36
N PHE A 37 17.52 11.34 -6.17
CA PHE A 37 17.48 9.91 -6.43
C PHE A 37 17.44 9.59 -7.94
N ALA A 38 18.17 8.55 -8.32
CA ALA A 38 18.04 7.85 -9.58
C ALA A 38 17.13 6.63 -9.37
N TYR A 39 16.29 6.32 -10.35
CA TYR A 39 15.36 5.18 -10.29
C TYR A 39 15.73 4.15 -11.34
N TYR A 40 15.63 2.87 -10.97
CA TYR A 40 16.00 1.76 -11.84
C TYR A 40 14.83 0.80 -11.96
N ALA A 41 14.53 0.39 -13.19
CA ALA A 41 13.50 -0.60 -13.50
C ALA A 41 13.90 -1.99 -12.98
N PRO A 42 12.97 -2.96 -12.95
CA PRO A 42 13.24 -4.33 -12.49
C PRO A 42 14.39 -5.03 -13.23
N ASP A 43 14.65 -4.65 -14.48
CA ASP A 43 15.75 -5.14 -15.33
C ASP A 43 17.08 -4.41 -15.07
N GLY A 44 17.11 -3.44 -14.15
CA GLY A 44 18.28 -2.62 -13.84
C GLY A 44 18.45 -1.40 -14.74
N MET A 45 17.57 -1.15 -15.71
CA MET A 45 17.68 0.02 -16.59
C MET A 45 17.34 1.31 -15.85
N LEU A 46 18.12 2.36 -16.11
CA LEU A 46 17.88 3.69 -15.55
C LEU A 46 16.60 4.30 -16.13
N ILE A 47 15.64 4.64 -15.28
CA ILE A 47 14.39 5.30 -15.66
C ILE A 47 14.66 6.78 -15.92
N ARG A 48 14.73 7.14 -17.21
CA ARG A 48 14.86 8.54 -17.66
C ARG A 48 13.53 9.20 -17.99
N ASP A 49 12.48 8.41 -18.19
CA ASP A 49 11.17 8.92 -18.56
C ASP A 49 10.63 9.92 -17.52
N ARG A 50 10.21 11.09 -18.00
CA ARG A 50 9.76 12.18 -17.13
C ARG A 50 8.39 11.90 -16.53
N ALA A 51 7.52 11.18 -17.24
CA ALA A 51 6.19 10.87 -16.73
C ALA A 51 6.26 9.89 -15.57
N GLU A 52 7.09 8.87 -15.70
CA GLU A 52 7.32 7.86 -14.69
C GLU A 52 8.02 8.44 -13.45
N ARG A 53 9.05 9.26 -13.64
CA ARG A 53 9.69 9.98 -12.51
C ARG A 53 8.72 10.89 -11.77
N ARG A 54 7.82 11.56 -12.48
CA ARG A 54 6.76 12.39 -11.87
C ARG A 54 5.76 11.53 -11.10
N ARG A 55 5.36 10.37 -11.63
CA ARG A 55 4.50 9.40 -10.93
C ARG A 55 5.13 8.96 -9.62
N ILE A 56 6.40 8.54 -9.67
CA ILE A 56 7.15 8.12 -8.47
C ILE A 56 7.27 9.27 -7.47
N GLY A 57 7.54 10.49 -7.94
CA GLY A 57 7.60 11.68 -7.08
C GLY A 57 6.31 11.95 -6.30
N ARG A 58 5.14 11.72 -6.92
CA ARG A 58 3.82 11.86 -6.26
C ARG A 58 3.58 10.86 -5.13
N LEU A 59 4.36 9.78 -5.04
CA LEU A 59 4.28 8.83 -3.94
C LEU A 59 4.82 9.39 -2.62
N ALA A 60 5.56 10.51 -2.67
CA ALA A 60 6.12 11.21 -1.51
C ALA A 60 6.81 10.23 -0.54
N ILE A 61 7.74 9.43 -1.06
CA ILE A 61 8.52 8.46 -0.29
C ILE A 61 9.66 9.24 0.40
N PRO A 62 9.65 9.37 1.75
CA PRO A 62 10.64 10.15 2.48
C PRO A 62 12.08 9.73 2.13
N PRO A 63 13.03 10.68 2.05
CA PRO A 63 14.41 10.41 1.66
C PRO A 63 15.16 9.51 2.67
N ALA A 64 14.75 9.50 3.94
CA ALA A 64 15.34 8.68 4.99
C ALA A 64 14.90 7.20 4.99
N TRP A 65 13.88 6.85 4.20
CA TRP A 65 13.39 5.47 4.14
C TRP A 65 14.33 4.55 3.34
N THR A 66 14.55 3.35 3.84
CA THR A 66 15.40 2.31 3.25
C THR A 66 14.55 1.16 2.66
N ASP A 67 15.20 0.18 2.02
CA ASP A 67 14.56 -0.99 1.40
C ASP A 67 13.34 -0.63 0.55
N VAL A 68 13.50 0.40 -0.29
CA VAL A 68 12.40 0.96 -1.07
C VAL A 68 12.13 0.10 -2.29
N TRP A 69 10.91 -0.44 -2.33
CA TRP A 69 10.32 -1.07 -3.50
C TRP A 69 9.20 -0.17 -4.04
N ILE A 70 9.21 0.08 -5.34
CA ILE A 70 8.18 0.87 -6.03
C ILE A 70 7.54 -0.01 -7.09
N CYS A 71 6.21 -0.03 -7.14
CA CYS A 71 5.48 -0.83 -8.12
C CYS A 71 5.71 -0.28 -9.55
N PRO A 72 6.13 -1.12 -10.52
CA PRO A 72 6.24 -0.72 -11.92
C PRO A 72 4.88 -0.41 -12.55
N ASP A 73 3.82 -1.11 -12.12
CA ASP A 73 2.46 -0.91 -12.63
C ASP A 73 1.78 0.26 -11.88
N PRO A 74 1.39 1.36 -12.57
CA PRO A 74 0.61 2.43 -11.96
C PRO A 74 -0.75 1.98 -11.41
N ARG A 75 -1.27 0.83 -11.85
CA ARG A 75 -2.54 0.24 -11.39
C ARG A 75 -2.37 -0.72 -10.22
N GLY A 76 -1.15 -0.96 -9.73
CA GLY A 76 -0.93 -1.77 -8.53
C GLY A 76 -1.57 -1.14 -7.28
N HIS A 77 -2.36 -1.90 -6.53
CA HIS A 77 -3.02 -1.38 -5.31
C HIS A 77 -2.03 -0.89 -4.24
N ILE A 78 -0.85 -1.53 -4.15
CA ILE A 78 0.34 -1.01 -3.47
C ILE A 78 1.22 -0.35 -4.53
N GLN A 79 1.56 0.92 -4.30
CA GLN A 79 2.45 1.69 -5.16
C GLN A 79 3.88 1.72 -4.65
N ALA A 80 4.10 1.60 -3.34
CA ALA A 80 5.44 1.46 -2.77
C ALA A 80 5.43 0.77 -1.41
N THR A 81 6.53 0.09 -1.09
CA THR A 81 6.89 -0.33 0.27
C THR A 81 8.28 0.15 0.61
N ALA A 82 8.55 0.31 1.90
CA ALA A 82 9.85 0.75 2.41
C ALA A 82 9.99 0.40 3.90
N ARG A 83 11.18 0.63 4.46
CA ARG A 83 11.41 0.66 5.91
C ARG A 83 11.63 2.08 6.39
N ASP A 84 10.98 2.43 7.49
CA ASP A 84 11.25 3.70 8.18
C ASP A 84 12.49 3.62 9.08
N ALA A 85 12.83 4.73 9.75
CA ALA A 85 13.98 4.82 10.66
C ALA A 85 13.91 3.86 11.87
N LYS A 86 12.73 3.28 12.15
CA LYS A 86 12.52 2.27 13.19
C LYS A 86 12.42 0.85 12.59
N SER A 87 12.87 0.67 11.35
CA SER A 87 12.80 -0.59 10.59
C SER A 87 11.40 -1.16 10.36
N ARG A 88 10.34 -0.34 10.58
CA ARG A 88 8.96 -0.76 10.37
C ARG A 88 8.62 -0.68 8.88
N LYS A 89 7.93 -1.70 8.38
CA LYS A 89 7.47 -1.73 6.99
C LYS A 89 6.35 -0.70 6.79
N GLN A 90 6.57 0.21 5.85
CA GLN A 90 5.65 1.27 5.49
C GLN A 90 5.09 1.02 4.09
N TYR A 91 3.85 1.46 3.86
CA TYR A 91 3.15 1.26 2.60
C TYR A 91 2.69 2.59 2.00
N ARG A 92 2.73 2.67 0.67
CA ARG A 92 2.04 3.67 -0.13
C ARG A 92 1.03 2.96 -1.01
N TYR A 93 -0.25 3.18 -0.76
CA TYR A 93 -1.35 2.61 -1.55
C TYR A 93 -1.80 3.56 -2.65
N HIS A 94 -2.33 2.99 -3.72
CA HIS A 94 -3.07 3.71 -4.76
C HIS A 94 -4.27 4.45 -4.16
N ALA A 95 -4.56 5.67 -4.63
CA ALA A 95 -5.62 6.52 -4.06
C ALA A 95 -7.00 5.85 -4.09
N ARG A 96 -7.38 5.23 -5.22
CA ARG A 96 -8.65 4.47 -5.34
C ARG A 96 -8.75 3.31 -4.36
N PHE A 97 -7.64 2.61 -4.10
CA PHE A 97 -7.62 1.52 -3.12
C PHE A 97 -7.82 2.02 -1.70
N ARG A 98 -7.23 3.19 -1.35
CA ARG A 98 -7.47 3.82 -0.05
C ARG A 98 -8.94 4.20 0.12
N ALA A 99 -9.52 4.89 -0.86
CA ALA A 99 -10.92 5.34 -0.79
C ALA A 99 -11.90 4.19 -0.50
N LEU A 100 -11.79 3.08 -1.25
CA LEU A 100 -12.63 1.90 -1.04
C LEU A 100 -12.37 1.21 0.30
N ARG A 101 -11.11 1.16 0.75
CA ARG A 101 -10.75 0.58 2.05
C ARG A 101 -11.29 1.42 3.21
N ASP A 102 -11.23 2.74 3.09
CA ASP A 102 -11.76 3.63 4.10
C ASP A 102 -13.29 3.47 4.20
N GLU A 103 -14.00 3.46 3.08
CA GLU A 103 -15.46 3.18 3.03
C GLU A 103 -15.83 1.83 3.65
N SER A 104 -15.11 0.75 3.32
CA SER A 104 -15.35 -0.58 3.90
C SER A 104 -15.08 -0.66 5.41
N LYS A 105 -14.12 0.13 5.93
CA LYS A 105 -13.84 0.22 7.37
C LYS A 105 -14.94 0.98 8.11
N PHE A 106 -15.49 2.04 7.52
CA PHE A 106 -16.65 2.73 8.07
C PHE A 106 -17.85 1.80 8.16
N GLY A 107 -18.12 1.00 7.11
CA GLY A 107 -19.16 -0.02 7.15
C GLY A 107 -18.98 -1.04 8.29
N ARG A 108 -17.76 -1.58 8.48
CA ARG A 108 -17.48 -2.51 9.60
C ARG A 108 -17.59 -1.86 10.98
N MET A 109 -17.26 -0.58 11.12
CA MET A 109 -17.43 0.14 12.39
C MET A 109 -18.91 0.30 12.75
N LEU A 110 -19.79 0.50 11.77
CA LEU A 110 -21.24 0.54 11.99
C LEU A 110 -21.74 -0.83 12.47
N THR A 111 -21.38 -1.92 11.78
CA THR A 111 -21.77 -3.28 12.20
C THR A 111 -21.22 -3.65 13.59
N PHE A 112 -20.00 -3.23 13.92
CA PHE A 112 -19.45 -3.40 15.26
C PHE A 112 -20.24 -2.59 16.30
N SER A 113 -20.66 -1.37 15.97
CA SER A 113 -21.45 -0.54 16.88
C SER A 113 -22.83 -1.13 17.18
N GLU A 114 -23.44 -1.81 16.21
CA GLU A 114 -24.69 -2.54 16.41
C GLU A 114 -24.53 -3.77 17.31
N ALA A 115 -23.32 -4.37 17.34
CA ALA A 115 -23.00 -5.52 18.17
C ALA A 115 -22.55 -5.15 19.60
N LEU A 116 -22.17 -3.89 19.86
CA LEU A 116 -21.69 -3.40 21.16
C LEU A 116 -22.68 -3.59 22.32
N PRO A 117 -24.00 -3.39 22.18
CA PRO A 117 -24.94 -3.58 23.29
C PRO A 117 -24.94 -5.02 23.82
N ARG A 118 -24.96 -6.01 22.93
CA ARG A 118 -24.93 -7.44 23.30
C ARG A 118 -23.62 -7.85 23.96
N LEU A 119 -22.50 -7.30 23.48
CA LEU A 119 -21.19 -7.52 24.08
C LEU A 119 -21.09 -6.91 25.49
N ARG A 120 -21.71 -5.75 25.72
CA ARG A 120 -21.76 -5.14 27.06
C ARG A 120 -22.62 -5.94 28.02
N GLU A 121 -23.77 -6.43 27.58
CA GLU A 121 -24.62 -7.30 28.41
C GLU A 121 -23.90 -8.58 28.84
N GLN A 122 -23.10 -9.20 27.95
CA GLN A 122 -22.34 -10.39 28.30
C GLN A 122 -21.20 -10.11 29.30
N VAL A 123 -20.52 -8.97 29.19
CA VAL A 123 -19.43 -8.57 30.11
C VAL A 123 -19.95 -8.23 31.51
N GLU A 124 -21.20 -7.79 31.65
CA GLU A 124 -21.82 -7.53 32.96
C GLU A 124 -22.35 -8.82 33.64
N ILE A 125 -22.44 -9.94 32.90
CA ILE A 125 -22.90 -11.24 33.40
C ILE A 125 -21.71 -12.13 33.85
N ASP A 126 -20.51 -11.90 33.32
CA ASP A 126 -19.25 -12.62 33.65
C ASP A 126 -18.50 -11.96 34.82
#